data_AF-A0A3D0MFV2-F1
#
_entry.id   AF-A0A3D0MFV2-F1
#
_cell.length_a   1.000
_cell.length_b   1.000
_cell.length_c   1.000
_cell.angle_alpha   90.00
_cell.angle_beta   90.00
_cell.angle_gamma   90.00
#
_symmetry.space_group_name_H-M   'P 1'
#
loop_
_entity.id
_entity.type
_entity.pdbx_description
1 polymer ?
#
loop_
_entity_poly.entity_id
_entity_poly.type
_entity_poly.pdbx_seq_one_letter_code
_entity_poly.pdbx_strand_id
1 'polypeptide(L)'
;MSTDNALLEFEGGQNAFPMTALSDSGDAQTFESGEELWSQAAGFAPVVRADGVVTGGACSPASGNDSVAIAAFTAFSQGQELAVAAQADIAVTRAVTDTHIVNSIVCDNAGSVTVVQGTEGTTFSETRGSAGGPPLIPVGSIELSQVRLNSQDAAPVTEGEIFQLVNVHMESAVFPIATIDYVNGEVSFSSALKKIHTGNVTKGVYASFATPEFIEAFDAYDFVPSEVGFSSSSKQTYTRVKNSRSRSLNNATFSVDLTDGISDTIAIAQGQNLYFRFYPDKTRPQHFIEQGVLSFARSYPPGGDVVANCTINVDEKGKEVSL
;
A
#
# COMPACT_ATOMS: atom_id res chain seq x y z
N MET A 1 9.68 -30.25 -24.35
CA MET A 1 8.45 -29.56 -24.80
C MET A 1 8.85 -28.73 -26.01
N SER A 2 8.15 -28.82 -27.14
CA SER A 2 8.46 -27.96 -28.30
C SER A 2 7.90 -26.58 -28.03
N THR A 3 8.68 -25.53 -28.25
CA THR A 3 8.25 -24.12 -28.11
C THR A 3 7.72 -23.56 -29.43
N ASP A 4 7.39 -24.41 -30.39
CA ASP A 4 6.92 -24.03 -31.73
C ASP A 4 5.61 -23.21 -31.71
N ASN A 5 4.90 -23.22 -30.57
CA ASN A 5 3.66 -22.46 -30.33
C ASN A 5 3.80 -21.50 -29.14
N ALA A 6 5.01 -21.00 -28.86
CA ALA A 6 5.21 -20.00 -27.81
C ALA A 6 4.45 -18.71 -28.15
N LEU A 7 4.07 -17.97 -27.10
CA LEU A 7 3.37 -16.70 -27.20
C LEU A 7 3.97 -15.73 -26.18
N LEU A 8 4.30 -14.52 -26.62
CA LEU A 8 4.66 -13.41 -25.77
C LEU A 8 3.58 -12.34 -25.87
N GLU A 9 3.08 -11.93 -24.71
CA GLU A 9 2.15 -10.80 -24.59
C GLU A 9 2.79 -9.71 -23.73
N PHE A 10 2.38 -8.47 -23.97
CA PHE A 10 2.74 -7.34 -23.14
C PHE A 10 1.52 -6.49 -22.83
N GLU A 11 1.61 -5.70 -21.78
CA GLU A 11 0.60 -4.73 -21.40
C GLU A 11 0.47 -3.64 -22.48
N GLY A 12 -0.64 -3.69 -23.23
CA GLY A 12 -0.97 -2.75 -24.30
C GLY A 12 -2.06 -1.73 -23.94
N GLY A 13 -2.71 -1.92 -22.79
CA GLY A 13 -3.74 -1.04 -22.26
C GLY A 13 -3.90 -1.20 -20.75
N GLN A 14 -4.71 -0.32 -20.14
CA GLN A 14 -4.95 -0.29 -18.70
C GLN A 14 -6.44 -0.12 -18.43
N ASN A 15 -7.00 -0.99 -17.58
CA ASN A 15 -8.34 -0.81 -17.05
C ASN A 15 -8.25 -0.16 -15.66
N ALA A 16 -8.64 1.11 -15.55
CA ALA A 16 -8.49 1.88 -14.34
C ALA A 16 -9.64 1.63 -13.33
N PHE A 17 -9.27 1.39 -12.09
CA PHE A 17 -10.16 1.28 -10.95
C PHE A 17 -10.10 2.57 -10.13
N PRO A 18 -11.26 3.18 -9.81
CA PRO A 18 -11.28 4.35 -8.95
C PRO A 18 -10.82 3.99 -7.54
N MET A 19 -10.58 5.01 -6.72
CA MET A 19 -10.25 4.83 -5.31
C MET A 19 -11.34 4.00 -4.61
N THR A 20 -11.03 2.76 -4.29
CA THR A 20 -11.95 1.77 -3.73
C THR A 20 -11.40 1.18 -2.44
N ALA A 21 -12.29 0.68 -1.58
CA ALA A 21 -11.90 0.01 -0.35
C ALA A 21 -11.22 -1.32 -0.65
N LEU A 22 -10.12 -1.60 0.05
CA LEU A 22 -9.46 -2.90 0.07
C LEU A 22 -10.03 -3.75 1.21
N SER A 23 -9.96 -5.06 1.04
CA SER A 23 -10.43 -6.04 2.03
C SER A 23 -9.29 -6.55 2.89
N ASP A 24 -9.44 -6.54 4.22
CA ASP A 24 -8.48 -7.17 5.14
C ASP A 24 -8.46 -8.69 4.90
N SER A 25 -7.27 -9.27 4.70
CA SER A 25 -7.10 -10.73 4.56
C SER A 25 -7.34 -11.49 5.87
N GLY A 26 -7.51 -10.76 6.98
CA GLY A 26 -7.85 -11.23 8.31
C GLY A 26 -6.75 -11.01 9.35
N ASP A 27 -5.54 -10.64 8.89
CA ASP A 27 -4.37 -10.38 9.73
C ASP A 27 -4.26 -8.90 10.18
N ALA A 28 -5.14 -8.02 9.67
CA ALA A 28 -5.10 -6.57 9.85
C ALA A 28 -3.82 -5.89 9.34
N GLN A 29 -3.04 -6.58 8.53
CA GLN A 29 -1.76 -6.11 8.01
C GLN A 29 -1.72 -6.14 6.48
N THR A 30 -2.43 -7.07 5.85
CA THR A 30 -2.49 -7.27 4.42
C THR A 30 -3.90 -6.98 3.93
N PHE A 31 -4.00 -6.14 2.90
CA PHE A 31 -5.26 -5.69 2.34
C PHE A 31 -5.29 -5.96 0.84
N GLU A 32 -6.30 -6.69 0.40
CA GLU A 32 -6.45 -7.20 -0.96
C GLU A 32 -7.46 -6.39 -1.75
N SER A 33 -7.20 -6.19 -3.04
CA SER A 33 -8.14 -5.50 -3.94
C SER A 33 -9.15 -6.41 -4.62
N GLY A 34 -8.90 -7.72 -4.61
CA GLY A 34 -9.63 -8.71 -5.40
C GLY A 34 -9.21 -8.77 -6.87
N GLU A 35 -8.27 -7.93 -7.28
CA GLU A 35 -7.66 -7.90 -8.61
C GLU A 35 -6.16 -8.17 -8.49
N GLU A 36 -5.57 -8.84 -9.47
CA GLU A 36 -4.13 -9.09 -9.56
C GLU A 36 -3.48 -8.16 -10.61
N LEU A 37 -2.15 -8.10 -10.61
CA LEU A 37 -1.34 -7.39 -11.60
C LEU A 37 -1.67 -5.89 -11.68
N TRP A 38 -1.36 -5.13 -10.64
CA TRP A 38 -1.44 -3.67 -10.68
C TRP A 38 -0.35 -3.08 -11.59
N SER A 39 -0.81 -2.40 -12.64
CA SER A 39 0.03 -1.74 -13.64
C SER A 39 0.94 -0.69 -13.00
N GLN A 40 2.16 -0.61 -13.52
CA GLN A 40 3.11 0.46 -13.23
C GLN A 40 3.41 1.32 -14.46
N ALA A 41 2.57 1.23 -15.51
CA ALA A 41 2.67 2.08 -16.68
C ALA A 41 2.60 3.57 -16.27
N ALA A 42 3.27 4.45 -17.01
CA ALA A 42 3.31 5.86 -16.64
C ALA A 42 1.90 6.46 -16.57
N GLY A 43 1.55 7.03 -15.42
CA GLY A 43 0.22 7.59 -15.16
C GLY A 43 -0.81 6.60 -14.58
N PHE A 44 -0.48 5.32 -14.47
CA PHE A 44 -1.37 4.27 -13.96
C PHE A 44 -0.86 3.58 -12.68
N ALA A 45 0.29 4.02 -12.16
CA ALA A 45 0.84 3.50 -10.91
C ALA A 45 -0.19 3.63 -9.77
N PRO A 46 -0.32 2.60 -8.92
CA PRO A 46 -1.32 2.58 -7.86
C PRO A 46 -1.07 3.64 -6.81
N VAL A 47 -2.14 4.20 -6.26
CA VAL A 47 -2.12 5.15 -5.16
C VAL A 47 -2.91 4.56 -4.00
N VAL A 48 -2.23 4.36 -2.86
CA VAL A 48 -2.82 3.82 -1.64
C VAL A 48 -3.07 4.95 -0.64
N ARG A 49 -4.26 4.93 -0.02
CA ARG A 49 -4.70 5.87 1.00
C ARG A 49 -5.39 5.13 2.14
N ALA A 50 -4.70 4.97 3.25
CA ALA A 50 -5.34 4.55 4.50
C ALA A 50 -6.03 5.75 5.15
N ASP A 51 -7.13 5.50 5.85
CA ASP A 51 -7.77 6.54 6.65
C ASP A 51 -6.80 7.04 7.75
N GLY A 52 -6.91 8.31 8.10
CA GLY A 52 -6.12 8.89 9.18
C GLY A 52 -5.59 10.29 8.89
N VAL A 53 -4.95 10.88 9.90
CA VAL A 53 -4.33 12.21 9.82
C VAL A 53 -3.07 12.15 8.94
N VAL A 54 -2.95 13.11 8.03
CA VAL A 54 -1.77 13.31 7.17
C VAL A 54 -0.84 14.35 7.81
N THR A 55 -1.36 15.51 8.19
CA THR A 55 -0.61 16.55 8.90
C THR A 55 -1.50 17.43 9.78
N GLY A 56 -0.93 18.05 10.81
CA GLY A 56 -1.64 18.94 11.73
C GLY A 56 -2.35 18.20 12.87
N GLY A 57 -3.47 18.76 13.34
CA GLY A 57 -4.41 18.07 14.23
C GLY A 57 -4.01 18.06 15.70
N ALA A 58 -3.03 18.89 16.08
CA ALA A 58 -2.55 18.96 17.46
C ALA A 58 -3.70 19.22 18.45
N CYS A 59 -3.78 18.36 19.47
CA CYS A 59 -4.73 18.50 20.57
C CYS A 59 -4.09 19.29 21.71
N SER A 60 -4.82 20.25 22.27
CA SER A 60 -4.35 21.12 23.34
C SER A 60 -5.47 21.46 24.32
N PRO A 61 -5.17 21.85 25.57
CA PRO A 61 -6.17 22.39 26.47
C PRO A 61 -6.95 23.57 25.85
N ALA A 62 -8.27 23.56 25.99
CA ALA A 62 -9.06 24.76 25.71
C ALA A 62 -9.03 25.72 26.92
N SER A 63 -9.61 26.92 26.75
CA SER A 63 -9.67 27.92 27.83
C SER A 63 -10.73 27.63 28.89
N GLY A 64 -11.68 26.72 28.61
CA GLY A 64 -12.80 26.37 29.48
C GLY A 64 -12.52 25.15 30.34
N ASN A 65 -13.52 24.80 31.17
CA ASN A 65 -13.55 23.50 31.81
C ASN A 65 -13.91 22.43 30.77
N ASP A 66 -13.43 21.21 30.99
CA ASP A 66 -13.91 19.99 30.33
C ASP A 66 -13.91 20.11 28.80
N SER A 67 -12.88 20.75 28.26
CA SER A 67 -12.78 21.03 26.84
C SER A 67 -11.34 21.01 26.34
N VAL A 68 -11.19 20.60 25.08
CA VAL A 68 -9.91 20.62 24.35
C VAL A 68 -10.08 21.35 23.01
N ALA A 69 -8.97 21.83 22.46
CA ALA A 69 -8.90 22.42 21.14
C ALA A 69 -8.12 21.50 20.20
N ILE A 70 -8.54 21.44 18.94
CA ILE A 70 -7.88 20.70 17.86
C ILE A 70 -7.44 21.70 16.79
N ALA A 71 -6.13 21.74 16.51
CA ALA A 71 -5.60 22.54 15.41
C ALA A 71 -6.12 22.03 14.05
N ALA A 72 -6.12 22.90 13.04
CA ALA A 72 -6.48 22.50 11.68
C ALA A 72 -5.59 21.35 11.19
N PHE A 73 -6.16 20.48 10.34
CA PHE A 73 -5.45 19.31 9.83
C PHE A 73 -5.92 18.90 8.45
N THR A 74 -5.11 18.08 7.80
CA THR A 74 -5.53 17.29 6.65
C THR A 74 -5.53 15.81 7.00
N ALA A 75 -6.48 15.09 6.43
CA ALA A 75 -6.67 13.66 6.63
C ALA A 75 -7.10 12.99 5.34
N PHE A 76 -6.92 11.67 5.27
CA PHE A 76 -7.67 10.85 4.32
C PHE A 76 -8.82 10.17 5.04
N SER A 77 -10.00 10.21 4.44
CA SER A 77 -11.18 9.45 4.88
C SER A 77 -11.89 8.89 3.65
N GLN A 78 -12.10 7.58 3.63
CA GLN A 78 -12.72 6.86 2.51
C GLN A 78 -12.03 7.13 1.17
N GLY A 79 -10.70 7.23 1.20
CA GLY A 79 -9.86 7.51 0.04
C GLY A 79 -9.87 8.97 -0.46
N GLN A 80 -10.65 9.85 0.16
CA GLN A 80 -10.71 11.28 -0.18
C GLN A 80 -9.87 12.12 0.78
N GLU A 81 -9.23 13.17 0.25
CA GLU A 81 -8.52 14.15 1.09
C GLU A 81 -9.53 15.09 1.73
N LEU A 82 -9.36 15.33 3.02
CA LEU A 82 -10.22 16.16 3.85
C LEU A 82 -9.36 17.25 4.50
N ALA A 83 -9.76 18.50 4.33
CA ALA A 83 -9.19 19.63 5.04
C ALA A 83 -10.17 20.08 6.15
N VAL A 84 -9.75 19.96 7.40
CA VAL A 84 -10.59 20.25 8.58
C VAL A 84 -10.07 21.51 9.27
N ALA A 85 -10.98 22.47 9.48
CA ALA A 85 -10.67 23.71 10.18
C ALA A 85 -10.45 23.46 11.68
N ALA A 86 -9.65 24.34 12.30
CA ALA A 86 -9.39 24.27 13.74
C ALA A 86 -10.68 24.37 14.56
N GLN A 87 -10.74 23.58 15.64
CA GLN A 87 -11.83 23.57 16.61
C GLN A 87 -11.28 24.14 17.93
N ALA A 88 -11.83 25.25 18.38
CA ALA A 88 -11.33 25.95 19.56
C ALA A 88 -11.86 25.37 20.88
N ASP A 89 -12.99 24.67 20.83
CA ASP A 89 -13.70 24.18 22.01
C ASP A 89 -14.47 22.90 21.66
N ILE A 90 -13.95 21.77 22.11
CA ILE A 90 -14.56 20.45 22.00
C ILE A 90 -14.78 19.93 23.41
N ALA A 91 -16.06 19.82 23.80
CA ALA A 91 -16.43 19.34 25.12
C ALA A 91 -16.11 17.85 25.29
N VAL A 92 -15.40 17.53 26.38
CA VAL A 92 -15.14 16.17 26.85
C VAL A 92 -15.94 15.90 28.11
N THR A 93 -16.20 14.63 28.43
CA THR A 93 -16.98 14.27 29.61
C THR A 93 -16.08 13.82 30.76
N ARG A 94 -16.47 14.18 31.98
CA ARG A 94 -15.90 13.63 33.22
C ARG A 94 -16.71 12.43 33.70
N ALA A 95 -16.09 11.59 34.53
CA ALA A 95 -16.81 10.52 35.20
C ALA A 95 -17.87 11.11 36.15
N VAL A 96 -19.02 10.44 36.24
CA VAL A 96 -20.14 10.84 37.11
C VAL A 96 -20.28 9.89 38.30
N THR A 97 -20.06 8.59 38.08
CA THR A 97 -20.23 7.55 39.09
C THR A 97 -18.89 7.05 39.62
N ASP A 98 -17.98 6.67 38.72
CA ASP A 98 -16.62 6.28 39.10
C ASP A 98 -15.68 7.50 39.06
N THR A 99 -14.37 7.26 38.91
CA THR A 99 -13.36 8.33 38.98
C THR A 99 -12.62 8.53 37.67
N HIS A 100 -12.46 7.48 36.84
CA HIS A 100 -11.63 7.52 35.64
C HIS A 100 -12.46 7.33 34.38
N ILE A 101 -12.21 8.16 33.37
CA ILE A 101 -12.82 8.05 32.06
C ILE A 101 -11.82 8.44 30.97
N VAL A 102 -11.93 7.80 29.80
CA VAL A 102 -11.15 8.14 28.61
C VAL A 102 -12.11 8.60 27.51
N ASN A 103 -11.88 9.78 26.99
CA ASN A 103 -12.58 10.35 25.84
C ASN A 103 -11.70 10.18 24.60
N SER A 104 -12.26 9.71 23.49
CA SER A 104 -11.58 9.72 22.20
C SER A 104 -12.12 10.87 21.36
N ILE A 105 -11.24 11.75 20.93
CA ILE A 105 -11.59 12.81 19.98
C ILE A 105 -11.49 12.23 18.58
N VAL A 106 -12.57 12.32 17.81
CA VAL A 106 -12.66 11.68 16.50
C VAL A 106 -13.11 12.67 15.43
N CYS A 107 -12.67 12.44 14.20
CA CYS A 107 -13.17 13.13 13.01
C CYS A 107 -13.99 12.16 12.16
N ASP A 108 -15.20 12.52 11.77
CA ASP A 108 -15.97 11.74 10.79
C ASP A 108 -15.56 12.06 9.33
N ASN A 109 -16.20 11.38 8.39
CA ASN A 109 -15.94 11.53 6.95
C ASN A 109 -16.42 12.87 6.36
N ALA A 110 -17.19 13.66 7.12
CA ALA A 110 -17.63 15.00 6.75
C ALA A 110 -16.69 16.09 7.31
N GLY A 111 -15.67 15.73 8.08
CA GLY A 111 -14.79 16.68 8.76
C GLY A 111 -15.35 17.20 10.08
N SER A 112 -16.39 16.58 10.61
CA SER A 112 -16.93 16.92 11.92
C SER A 112 -16.08 16.30 13.01
N VAL A 113 -15.59 17.12 13.93
CA VAL A 113 -14.82 16.65 15.08
C VAL A 113 -15.75 16.52 16.28
N THR A 114 -15.80 15.32 16.87
CA THR A 114 -16.68 14.98 17.98
C THR A 114 -15.95 14.16 19.03
N VAL A 115 -16.61 13.92 20.16
CA VAL A 115 -16.07 13.11 21.25
C VAL A 115 -16.86 11.82 21.38
N VAL A 116 -16.14 10.71 21.44
CA VAL A 116 -16.68 9.42 21.87
C VAL A 116 -16.26 9.21 23.31
N GLN A 117 -17.24 9.01 24.19
CA GLN A 117 -17.03 8.76 25.61
C GLN A 117 -16.77 7.26 25.86
N GLY A 118 -15.72 6.95 26.62
CA GLY A 118 -15.46 5.61 27.16
C GLY A 118 -16.34 5.26 28.35
N THR A 119 -16.33 3.98 28.73
CA THR A 119 -17.01 3.54 29.96
C THR A 119 -16.21 3.98 31.18
N GLU A 120 -16.86 4.53 32.19
CA GLU A 120 -16.21 4.92 33.44
C GLU A 120 -15.59 3.71 34.14
N GLY A 121 -14.55 3.94 34.94
CA GLY A 121 -13.94 2.92 35.78
C GLY A 121 -13.21 3.52 36.97
N THR A 122 -12.75 2.65 37.87
CA THR A 122 -12.06 3.06 39.11
C THR A 122 -10.55 3.27 38.93
N THR A 123 -10.00 2.86 37.79
CA THR A 123 -8.60 3.05 37.37
C THR A 123 -8.53 3.17 35.85
N PHE A 124 -7.45 3.73 35.30
CA PHE A 124 -7.24 3.73 33.85
C PHE A 124 -6.91 2.33 33.31
N SER A 125 -7.44 2.03 32.13
CA SER A 125 -7.18 0.80 31.37
C SER A 125 -6.69 1.17 29.97
N GLU A 126 -5.80 0.37 29.40
CA GLU A 126 -5.43 0.48 27.98
C GLU A 126 -6.33 -0.37 27.07
N THR A 127 -7.17 -1.23 27.67
CA THR A 127 -8.06 -2.12 26.93
C THR A 127 -9.24 -1.34 26.39
N ARG A 128 -9.38 -1.27 25.06
CA ARG A 128 -10.49 -0.57 24.42
C ARG A 128 -11.85 -1.19 24.77
N GLY A 129 -12.84 -0.34 24.97
CA GLY A 129 -14.21 -0.72 25.34
C GLY A 129 -14.36 -1.25 26.77
N SER A 130 -13.29 -1.31 27.57
CA SER A 130 -13.36 -1.66 28.99
C SER A 130 -13.61 -0.45 29.86
N ALA A 131 -14.14 -0.67 31.07
CA ALA A 131 -14.24 0.35 32.11
C ALA A 131 -12.88 1.03 32.36
N GLY A 132 -12.87 2.36 32.38
CA GLY A 132 -11.67 3.19 32.52
C GLY A 132 -10.74 3.18 31.31
N GLY A 133 -11.12 2.54 30.21
CA GLY A 133 -10.33 2.46 28.97
C GLY A 133 -10.91 3.28 27.81
N PRO A 134 -10.14 3.44 26.71
CA PRO A 134 -10.61 4.18 25.55
C PRO A 134 -11.83 3.50 24.92
N PRO A 135 -12.82 4.24 24.41
CA PRO A 135 -13.91 3.65 23.66
C PRO A 135 -13.42 3.01 22.35
N LEU A 136 -14.27 2.13 21.81
CA LEU A 136 -14.25 1.83 20.38
C LEU A 136 -14.89 3.01 19.65
N ILE A 137 -14.28 3.43 18.54
CA ILE A 137 -14.78 4.56 17.74
C ILE A 137 -15.66 4.06 16.58
N PRO A 138 -16.57 4.89 16.03
CA PRO A 138 -17.35 4.49 14.87
C PRO A 138 -16.46 4.10 13.67
N VAL A 139 -16.93 3.13 12.88
CA VAL A 139 -16.26 2.76 11.62
C VAL A 139 -16.29 3.97 10.67
N GLY A 140 -15.15 4.26 10.03
CA GLY A 140 -14.99 5.42 9.14
C GLY A 140 -14.73 6.75 9.84
N SER A 141 -14.69 6.79 11.18
CA SER A 141 -14.13 7.92 11.93
C SER A 141 -12.64 7.75 12.14
N ILE A 142 -11.90 8.84 12.34
CA ILE A 142 -10.46 8.86 12.57
C ILE A 142 -10.19 9.28 14.02
N GLU A 143 -9.43 8.50 14.78
CA GLU A 143 -8.99 8.95 16.12
C GLU A 143 -7.91 10.03 16.03
N LEU A 144 -8.17 11.20 16.62
CA LEU A 144 -7.25 12.34 16.64
C LEU A 144 -6.41 12.37 17.91
N SER A 145 -7.01 12.07 19.06
CA SER A 145 -6.34 12.05 20.37
C SER A 145 -7.23 11.38 21.42
N GLN A 146 -6.65 11.09 22.58
CA GLN A 146 -7.39 10.67 23.77
C GLN A 146 -7.22 11.68 24.90
N VAL A 147 -8.29 11.94 25.65
CA VAL A 147 -8.29 12.79 26.85
C VAL A 147 -8.68 11.93 28.04
N ARG A 148 -7.78 11.81 29.02
CA ARG A 148 -7.92 10.92 30.18
C ARG A 148 -8.15 11.74 31.44
N LEU A 149 -9.32 11.61 32.04
CA LEU A 149 -9.71 12.40 33.21
C LEU A 149 -9.96 11.47 34.40
N ASN A 150 -9.50 11.87 35.59
CA ASN A 150 -9.59 11.09 36.83
C ASN A 150 -10.34 11.83 37.97
N SER A 151 -11.14 12.83 37.63
CA SER A 151 -11.93 13.64 38.56
C SER A 151 -13.35 13.83 38.04
N GLN A 152 -14.32 13.89 38.95
CA GLN A 152 -15.73 14.18 38.67
C GLN A 152 -16.00 15.70 38.63
N ASP A 153 -15.11 16.51 39.21
CA ASP A 153 -15.28 17.96 39.31
C ASP A 153 -14.90 18.65 38.00
N ALA A 154 -15.78 19.53 37.51
CA ALA A 154 -15.52 20.35 36.34
C ALA A 154 -14.26 21.19 36.54
N ALA A 155 -13.31 21.06 35.63
CA ALA A 155 -12.01 21.74 35.70
C ALA A 155 -11.39 21.88 34.31
N PRO A 156 -10.44 22.80 34.09
CA PRO A 156 -9.69 22.86 32.84
C PRO A 156 -8.96 21.56 32.58
N VAL A 157 -8.95 21.10 31.33
CA VAL A 157 -8.10 19.98 30.90
C VAL A 157 -6.65 20.47 30.89
N THR A 158 -5.73 19.62 31.31
CA THR A 158 -4.29 19.89 31.33
C THR A 158 -3.58 19.11 30.23
N GLU A 159 -2.40 19.58 29.82
CA GLU A 159 -1.62 18.91 28.77
C GLU A 159 -1.26 17.46 29.14
N GLY A 160 -1.05 17.18 30.43
CA GLY A 160 -0.77 15.82 30.92
C GLY A 160 -1.97 14.86 30.85
N GLU A 161 -3.17 15.37 30.60
CA GLU A 161 -4.39 14.57 30.40
C GLU A 161 -4.63 14.28 28.90
N ILE A 162 -3.84 14.85 27.99
CA ILE A 162 -3.98 14.71 26.53
C ILE A 162 -2.92 13.76 26.00
N PHE A 163 -3.37 12.76 25.24
CA PHE A 163 -2.54 11.71 24.67
C PHE A 163 -2.71 11.70 23.15
N GLN A 164 -1.61 11.92 22.42
CA GLN A 164 -1.63 12.04 20.96
C GLN A 164 -0.43 11.37 20.28
N LEU A 165 0.00 10.23 20.80
CA LEU A 165 1.07 9.46 20.15
C LEU A 165 0.53 8.76 18.89
N VAL A 166 1.18 9.01 17.75
CA VAL A 166 0.86 8.37 16.47
C VAL A 166 0.85 6.84 16.61
N ASN A 167 -0.14 6.19 16.01
CA ASN A 167 -0.35 4.73 16.03
C ASN A 167 -0.71 4.12 17.40
N VAL A 168 -0.94 4.96 18.41
CA VAL A 168 -1.38 4.54 19.74
C VAL A 168 -2.66 5.26 20.14
N HIS A 169 -2.64 6.59 20.08
CA HIS A 169 -3.74 7.48 20.47
C HIS A 169 -4.25 8.36 19.31
N MET A 170 -3.58 8.27 18.16
CA MET A 170 -3.93 9.00 16.94
C MET A 170 -3.70 8.10 15.73
N GLU A 171 -4.69 8.03 14.85
CA GLU A 171 -4.59 7.33 13.57
C GLU A 171 -3.96 8.23 12.52
N SER A 172 -2.87 7.77 11.92
CA SER A 172 -2.20 8.47 10.82
C SER A 172 -2.44 7.73 9.51
N ALA A 173 -2.64 8.47 8.42
CA ALA A 173 -2.72 7.87 7.08
C ALA A 173 -1.37 7.38 6.56
N VAL A 174 -0.26 7.92 7.08
CA VAL A 174 1.11 7.62 6.63
C VAL A 174 1.85 6.61 7.51
N PHE A 175 1.19 6.11 8.56
CA PHE A 175 1.75 5.13 9.47
C PHE A 175 0.71 4.05 9.87
N PRO A 176 1.10 2.77 9.99
CA PRO A 176 2.38 2.17 9.59
C PRO A 176 2.67 2.35 8.09
N ILE A 177 3.94 2.20 7.69
CA ILE A 177 4.33 2.36 6.27
C ILE A 177 3.72 1.21 5.47
N ALA A 178 3.06 1.55 4.36
CA ALA A 178 2.49 0.61 3.40
C ALA A 178 3.51 0.25 2.30
N THR A 179 3.49 -1.01 1.88
CA THR A 179 4.22 -1.55 0.72
C THR A 179 3.21 -2.18 -0.21
N ILE A 180 3.41 -2.02 -1.51
CA ILE A 180 2.50 -2.53 -2.55
C ILE A 180 3.12 -3.79 -3.14
N ASP A 181 2.36 -4.87 -3.18
CA ASP A 181 2.63 -6.02 -4.03
C ASP A 181 1.87 -5.83 -5.33
N TYR A 182 2.59 -5.42 -6.38
CA TYR A 182 1.99 -5.14 -7.67
C TYR A 182 1.47 -6.42 -8.34
N VAL A 183 2.06 -7.59 -8.06
CA VAL A 183 1.72 -8.82 -8.76
C VAL A 183 0.42 -9.40 -8.21
N ASN A 184 0.27 -9.44 -6.88
CA ASN A 184 -0.94 -9.96 -6.25
C ASN A 184 -2.01 -8.88 -6.05
N GLY A 185 -1.69 -7.61 -6.29
CA GLY A 185 -2.64 -6.49 -6.13
C GLY A 185 -3.02 -6.25 -4.67
N GLU A 186 -2.00 -6.34 -3.80
CA GLU A 186 -2.13 -6.29 -2.34
C GLU A 186 -1.34 -5.12 -1.75
N VAL A 187 -1.78 -4.69 -0.57
CA VAL A 187 -1.09 -3.69 0.24
C VAL A 187 -0.76 -4.30 1.59
N SER A 188 0.53 -4.37 1.92
CA SER A 188 1.01 -4.84 3.21
C SER A 188 1.57 -3.70 4.04
N PHE A 189 1.16 -3.61 5.30
CA PHE A 189 1.69 -2.66 6.26
C PHE A 189 2.89 -3.24 7.00
N SER A 190 3.83 -2.38 7.41
CA SER A 190 5.01 -2.76 8.23
C SER A 190 4.67 -3.33 9.61
N SER A 191 3.42 -3.15 10.08
CA SER A 191 2.86 -3.82 11.25
C SER A 191 1.33 -3.85 11.14
N ALA A 192 0.68 -4.84 11.77
CA ALA A 192 -0.77 -4.90 11.83
C ALA A 192 -1.41 -3.59 12.33
N LEU A 193 -2.41 -3.11 11.61
CA LEU A 193 -3.23 -1.96 11.94
C LEU A 193 -4.04 -2.25 13.21
N LYS A 194 -4.27 -1.20 14.00
CA LYS A 194 -4.97 -1.33 15.27
C LYS A 194 -6.48 -1.49 15.03
N LYS A 195 -7.06 -2.47 15.71
CA LYS A 195 -8.50 -2.78 15.67
C LYS A 195 -9.27 -1.90 16.67
N ILE A 196 -9.37 -0.60 16.40
CA ILE A 196 -9.90 0.38 17.35
C ILE A 196 -11.34 0.80 17.09
N HIS A 197 -11.93 0.38 15.97
CA HIS A 197 -13.29 0.74 15.61
C HIS A 197 -14.30 -0.29 16.14
N THR A 198 -15.56 0.12 16.25
CA THR A 198 -16.69 -0.73 16.62
C THR A 198 -16.67 -2.04 15.83
N GLY A 199 -16.80 -3.16 16.52
CA GLY A 199 -16.65 -4.50 15.94
C GLY A 199 -15.20 -5.02 15.92
N ASN A 200 -14.25 -4.29 16.53
CA ASN A 200 -12.82 -4.60 16.51
C ASN A 200 -12.27 -4.70 15.08
N VAL A 201 -12.62 -3.71 14.25
CA VAL A 201 -12.08 -3.58 12.90
C VAL A 201 -11.02 -2.47 12.85
N THR A 202 -10.19 -2.51 11.83
CA THR A 202 -9.15 -1.52 11.55
C THR A 202 -9.74 -0.28 10.88
N LYS A 203 -8.92 0.77 10.76
CA LYS A 203 -9.15 1.85 9.82
C LYS A 203 -9.29 1.35 8.39
N GLY A 204 -10.03 2.09 7.56
CA GLY A 204 -10.19 1.77 6.16
C GLY A 204 -8.87 1.94 5.39
N VAL A 205 -8.65 1.07 4.42
CA VAL A 205 -7.53 1.16 3.47
C VAL A 205 -8.13 1.19 2.07
N TYR A 206 -7.71 2.17 1.28
CA TYR A 206 -8.24 2.42 -0.05
C TYR A 206 -7.11 2.46 -1.07
N ALA A 207 -7.38 2.05 -2.30
CA ALA A 207 -6.45 2.25 -3.40
C ALA A 207 -7.18 2.58 -4.70
N SER A 208 -6.55 3.41 -5.53
CA SER A 208 -6.83 3.48 -6.97
C SER A 208 -5.68 2.82 -7.71
N PHE A 209 -5.99 1.97 -8.67
CA PHE A 209 -5.01 1.17 -9.42
C PHE A 209 -5.54 0.92 -10.82
N ALA A 210 -4.72 0.30 -11.68
CA ALA A 210 -5.19 -0.20 -12.97
C ALA A 210 -4.67 -1.61 -13.20
N THR A 211 -5.43 -2.43 -13.91
CA THR A 211 -4.99 -3.77 -14.34
C THR A 211 -4.60 -3.74 -15.82
N PRO A 212 -3.61 -4.54 -16.25
CA PRO A 212 -3.13 -4.58 -17.62
C PRO A 212 -4.14 -5.26 -18.54
N GLU A 213 -4.36 -4.66 -19.70
CA GLU A 213 -4.89 -5.36 -20.87
C GLU A 213 -3.72 -5.84 -21.73
N PHE A 214 -3.66 -7.15 -21.95
CA PHE A 214 -2.56 -7.77 -22.68
C PHE A 214 -2.84 -7.81 -24.19
N ILE A 215 -1.81 -7.50 -24.96
CA ILE A 215 -1.78 -7.66 -26.42
C ILE A 215 -0.56 -8.50 -26.82
N GLU A 216 -0.65 -9.17 -27.96
CA GLU A 216 0.43 -9.99 -28.49
C GLU A 216 1.61 -9.13 -28.99
N ALA A 217 2.83 -9.55 -28.63
CA ALA A 217 4.05 -9.10 -29.29
C ALA A 217 4.27 -9.97 -30.53
N PHE A 218 3.69 -9.55 -31.66
CA PHE A 218 3.82 -10.26 -32.93
C PHE A 218 5.29 -10.47 -33.30
N ASP A 219 5.60 -11.65 -33.83
CA ASP A 219 6.93 -12.03 -34.30
C ASP A 219 8.03 -11.90 -33.22
N ALA A 220 7.67 -12.10 -31.95
CA ALA A 220 8.62 -12.18 -30.85
C ALA A 220 9.24 -13.60 -30.72
N TYR A 221 10.54 -13.68 -30.49
CA TYR A 221 11.31 -14.92 -30.37
C TYR A 221 12.45 -14.80 -29.35
N ASP A 222 13.09 -15.94 -29.05
CA ASP A 222 14.23 -16.06 -28.14
C ASP A 222 14.00 -15.43 -26.75
N PHE A 223 12.81 -15.63 -26.18
CA PHE A 223 12.52 -15.18 -24.82
C PHE A 223 13.41 -15.89 -23.79
N VAL A 224 14.03 -15.11 -22.91
CA VAL A 224 14.81 -15.55 -21.77
C VAL A 224 14.23 -14.89 -20.52
N PRO A 225 13.71 -15.67 -19.55
CA PRO A 225 13.12 -15.11 -18.33
C PRO A 225 14.18 -14.48 -17.42
N SER A 226 13.72 -13.67 -16.48
CA SER A 226 14.56 -13.18 -15.38
C SER A 226 14.85 -14.32 -14.41
N GLU A 227 16.12 -14.48 -14.02
CA GLU A 227 16.56 -15.54 -13.13
C GLU A 227 17.53 -15.03 -12.05
N VAL A 228 17.48 -15.69 -10.90
CA VAL A 228 18.46 -15.42 -9.84
C VAL A 228 19.65 -16.36 -10.03
N GLY A 229 20.74 -15.81 -10.55
CA GLY A 229 22.03 -16.49 -10.63
C GLY A 229 22.71 -16.60 -9.28
N PHE A 230 23.29 -17.77 -8.99
CA PHE A 230 24.10 -18.01 -7.81
C PHE A 230 25.53 -18.33 -8.24
N SER A 231 26.50 -17.55 -7.79
CA SER A 231 27.92 -17.87 -7.98
C SER A 231 28.59 -18.15 -6.65
N SER A 232 29.43 -19.18 -6.62
CA SER A 232 30.24 -19.52 -5.45
C SER A 232 31.73 -19.48 -5.82
N SER A 233 32.52 -18.84 -4.96
CA SER A 233 33.97 -18.80 -5.10
C SER A 233 34.58 -19.21 -3.77
N SER A 234 35.55 -20.11 -3.82
CA SER A 234 36.22 -20.61 -2.63
C SER A 234 37.69 -20.20 -2.61
N LYS A 235 38.17 -19.81 -1.42
CA LYS A 235 39.58 -19.54 -1.17
C LYS A 235 40.09 -20.55 -0.16
N GLN A 236 41.09 -21.33 -0.55
CA GLN A 236 41.80 -22.21 0.37
C GLN A 236 42.79 -21.38 1.21
N THR A 237 42.70 -21.52 2.52
CA THR A 237 43.70 -21.05 3.48
C THR A 237 44.44 -22.27 4.06
N TYR A 238 45.56 -22.06 4.75
CA TYR A 238 46.40 -23.14 5.27
C TYR A 238 45.65 -24.17 6.15
N THR A 239 44.55 -23.75 6.78
CA THR A 239 43.78 -24.59 7.73
C THR A 239 42.33 -24.87 7.32
N ARG A 240 41.79 -24.20 6.29
CA ARG A 240 40.40 -24.41 5.83
C ARG A 240 40.11 -23.80 4.47
N VAL A 241 39.03 -24.25 3.84
CA VAL A 241 38.42 -23.60 2.68
C VAL A 241 37.32 -22.64 3.16
N LYS A 242 37.41 -21.36 2.78
CA LYS A 242 36.35 -20.38 3.01
C LYS A 242 35.57 -20.21 1.72
N ASN A 243 34.25 -20.44 1.77
CA ASN A 243 33.35 -20.24 0.63
C ASN A 243 32.70 -18.84 0.71
N SER A 244 32.58 -18.18 -0.43
CA SER A 244 31.79 -16.96 -0.62
C SER A 244 30.69 -17.25 -1.63
N ARG A 245 29.48 -16.76 -1.36
CA ARG A 245 28.32 -16.88 -2.25
C ARG A 245 27.83 -15.48 -2.60
N SER A 246 27.56 -15.23 -3.87
CA SER A 246 26.90 -14.02 -4.36
C SER A 246 25.66 -14.40 -5.16
N ARG A 247 24.68 -13.49 -5.17
CA ARG A 247 23.41 -13.60 -5.89
C ARG A 247 23.29 -12.40 -6.81
N SER A 248 22.82 -12.61 -8.03
CA SER A 248 22.53 -11.55 -9.01
C SER A 248 21.24 -11.90 -9.75
N LEU A 249 20.39 -10.90 -9.99
CA LEU A 249 19.21 -11.03 -10.85
C LEU A 249 19.59 -10.59 -12.26
N ASN A 250 19.29 -11.40 -13.28
CA ASN A 250 19.36 -10.95 -14.68
C ASN A 250 18.01 -10.40 -15.13
N ASN A 251 18.06 -9.48 -16.08
CA ASN A 251 16.89 -9.01 -16.81
C ASN A 251 16.32 -10.12 -17.70
N ALA A 252 15.02 -10.03 -17.99
CA ALA A 252 14.40 -10.81 -19.04
C ALA A 252 14.66 -10.17 -20.41
N THR A 253 14.80 -10.98 -21.45
CA THR A 253 15.11 -10.50 -22.81
C THR A 253 14.31 -11.26 -23.86
N PHE A 254 14.06 -10.63 -25.00
CA PHE A 254 13.51 -11.28 -26.19
C PHE A 254 13.91 -10.47 -27.43
N SER A 255 13.72 -11.04 -28.60
CA SER A 255 13.87 -10.35 -29.88
C SER A 255 12.51 -10.23 -30.55
N VAL A 256 12.32 -9.19 -31.35
CA VAL A 256 11.11 -8.99 -32.14
C VAL A 256 11.46 -8.45 -33.52
N ASP A 257 10.83 -9.01 -34.54
CA ASP A 257 10.87 -8.46 -35.90
C ASP A 257 9.78 -7.38 -36.02
N LEU A 258 10.19 -6.17 -36.38
CA LEU A 258 9.36 -4.96 -36.43
C LEU A 258 9.03 -4.61 -37.87
N THR A 259 7.87 -3.96 -38.07
CA THR A 259 7.44 -3.53 -39.40
C THR A 259 8.24 -2.32 -39.87
N ASP A 260 8.32 -1.28 -39.04
CA ASP A 260 9.04 -0.04 -39.34
C ASP A 260 9.96 0.41 -38.20
N GLY A 261 9.81 -0.19 -37.03
CA GLY A 261 10.56 0.13 -35.82
C GLY A 261 10.21 1.48 -35.20
N ILE A 262 9.10 2.11 -35.59
CA ILE A 262 8.69 3.45 -35.18
C ILE A 262 7.24 3.46 -34.73
N SER A 263 6.32 2.98 -35.57
CA SER A 263 4.88 2.97 -35.33
C SER A 263 4.36 1.65 -34.77
N ASP A 264 5.20 0.61 -34.74
CA ASP A 264 4.90 -0.64 -34.06
C ASP A 264 4.51 -0.38 -32.59
N THR A 265 3.42 -1.00 -32.13
CA THR A 265 2.86 -0.78 -30.79
C THR A 265 3.88 -1.03 -29.68
N ILE A 266 4.66 -2.10 -29.82
CA ILE A 266 5.75 -2.44 -28.90
C ILE A 266 6.86 -1.38 -28.92
N ALA A 267 7.15 -0.77 -30.07
CA ALA A 267 8.17 0.28 -30.19
C ALA A 267 7.76 1.58 -29.46
N ILE A 268 6.45 1.87 -29.40
CA ILE A 268 5.88 3.02 -28.66
C ILE A 268 5.95 2.78 -27.14
N ALA A 269 5.89 1.52 -26.70
CA ALA A 269 5.99 1.13 -25.29
C ALA A 269 7.40 1.29 -24.67
N GLN A 270 8.39 1.79 -25.43
CA GLN A 270 9.74 1.99 -24.94
C GLN A 270 9.79 2.92 -23.72
N GLY A 271 10.52 2.50 -22.68
CA GLY A 271 10.73 3.27 -21.46
C GLY A 271 9.56 3.21 -20.47
N GLN A 272 8.49 2.47 -20.79
CA GLN A 272 7.39 2.21 -19.86
C GLN A 272 7.68 0.99 -18.99
N ASN A 273 7.22 1.02 -17.73
CA ASN A 273 7.22 -0.14 -16.84
C ASN A 273 5.92 -0.93 -17.05
N LEU A 274 6.03 -2.14 -17.61
CA LEU A 274 4.90 -2.91 -18.12
C LEU A 274 4.97 -4.35 -17.65
N TYR A 275 3.82 -5.02 -17.67
CA TYR A 275 3.77 -6.48 -17.57
C TYR A 275 4.04 -7.18 -18.91
N PHE A 276 4.71 -8.32 -18.83
CA PHE A 276 4.94 -9.25 -19.93
C PHE A 276 4.55 -10.66 -19.49
N ARG A 277 3.84 -11.39 -20.36
CA ARG A 277 3.51 -12.79 -20.14
C ARG A 277 4.11 -13.65 -21.23
N PHE A 278 4.88 -14.65 -20.83
CA PHE A 278 5.44 -15.61 -21.76
C PHE A 278 4.86 -17.00 -21.52
N TYR A 279 4.20 -17.53 -22.55
CA TYR A 279 3.68 -18.88 -22.60
C TYR A 279 4.64 -19.74 -23.44
N PRO A 280 5.35 -20.72 -22.84
CA PRO A 280 6.16 -21.67 -23.61
C PRO A 280 5.34 -22.48 -24.61
N ASP A 281 4.05 -22.67 -24.33
CA ASP A 281 3.03 -23.22 -25.22
C ASP A 281 1.71 -22.49 -24.98
N LYS A 282 1.22 -21.73 -25.96
CA LYS A 282 -0.02 -20.93 -25.86
C LYS A 282 -1.28 -21.74 -25.56
N THR A 283 -1.24 -23.06 -25.76
CA THR A 283 -2.39 -23.94 -25.48
C THR A 283 -2.46 -24.37 -24.02
N ARG A 284 -1.46 -24.01 -23.22
CA ARG A 284 -1.36 -24.37 -21.81
C ARG A 284 -1.39 -23.14 -20.92
N PRO A 285 -1.89 -23.28 -19.67
CA PRO A 285 -1.96 -22.16 -18.74
C PRO A 285 -0.63 -21.82 -18.08
N GLN A 286 0.40 -22.68 -18.15
CA GLN A 286 1.69 -22.37 -17.52
C GLN A 286 2.39 -21.24 -18.26
N HIS A 287 2.79 -20.21 -17.53
CA HIS A 287 3.44 -19.04 -18.09
C HIS A 287 4.34 -18.34 -17.08
N PHE A 288 5.21 -17.48 -17.59
CA PHE A 288 5.98 -16.53 -16.80
C PHE A 288 5.30 -15.17 -16.83
N ILE A 289 5.34 -14.45 -15.72
CA ILE A 289 4.94 -13.04 -15.63
C ILE A 289 6.16 -12.23 -15.21
N GLU A 290 6.56 -11.27 -16.04
CA GLU A 290 7.64 -10.33 -15.78
C GLU A 290 7.05 -8.92 -15.65
N GLN A 291 7.60 -8.10 -14.76
CA GLN A 291 7.29 -6.67 -14.69
C GLN A 291 8.60 -5.88 -14.76
N GLY A 292 8.68 -4.92 -15.66
CA GLY A 292 9.87 -4.08 -15.74
C GLY A 292 9.84 -3.04 -16.84
N VAL A 293 10.86 -2.19 -16.84
CA VAL A 293 11.02 -1.11 -17.82
C VAL A 293 11.52 -1.66 -19.15
N LEU A 294 10.73 -1.50 -20.21
CA LEU A 294 11.07 -1.96 -21.54
C LEU A 294 12.13 -1.08 -22.20
N SER A 295 13.20 -1.70 -22.69
CA SER A 295 14.25 -1.03 -23.45
C SER A 295 14.55 -1.78 -24.74
N PHE A 296 14.94 -1.05 -25.79
CA PHE A 296 15.20 -1.61 -27.12
C PHE A 296 16.58 -1.22 -27.64
N ALA A 297 17.20 -2.15 -28.36
CA ALA A 297 18.25 -1.88 -29.33
C ALA A 297 17.76 -2.30 -30.72
N ARG A 298 17.40 -1.31 -31.56
CA ARG A 298 16.91 -1.52 -32.93
C ARG A 298 18.07 -1.62 -33.92
N SER A 299 17.91 -2.48 -34.92
CA SER A 299 18.80 -2.61 -36.06
C SER A 299 18.01 -2.50 -37.36
N TYR A 300 18.55 -1.73 -38.31
CA TYR A 300 17.96 -1.52 -39.65
C TYR A 300 18.90 -2.10 -40.71
N PRO A 301 18.95 -3.43 -40.88
CA PRO A 301 19.84 -4.05 -41.84
C PRO A 301 19.39 -3.76 -43.28
N PRO A 302 20.31 -3.49 -44.21
CA PRO A 302 19.95 -3.34 -45.62
C PRO A 302 19.48 -4.67 -46.21
N GLY A 303 18.21 -4.74 -46.61
CA GLY A 303 17.62 -5.93 -47.26
C GLY A 303 17.20 -7.06 -46.31
N GLY A 304 17.11 -6.78 -45.01
CA GLY A 304 16.54 -7.69 -44.01
C GLY A 304 15.45 -7.00 -43.17
N ASP A 305 14.85 -7.76 -42.26
CA ASP A 305 13.80 -7.27 -41.37
C ASP A 305 14.36 -6.31 -40.32
N VAL A 306 13.55 -5.35 -39.86
CA VAL A 306 13.93 -4.44 -38.78
C VAL A 306 13.84 -5.22 -37.48
N VAL A 307 14.96 -5.44 -36.80
CA VAL A 307 14.98 -6.26 -35.57
C VAL A 307 15.15 -5.36 -34.36
N ALA A 308 14.42 -5.63 -33.28
CA ALA A 308 14.70 -5.06 -31.97
C ALA A 308 15.05 -6.13 -30.95
N ASN A 309 16.20 -5.95 -30.31
CA ASN A 309 16.57 -6.69 -29.11
C ASN A 309 15.97 -5.98 -27.91
N CYS A 310 15.08 -6.66 -27.21
CA CYS A 310 14.30 -6.12 -26.10
C CYS A 310 14.89 -6.58 -24.78
N THR A 311 14.98 -5.68 -23.82
CA THR A 311 15.35 -5.98 -22.44
C THR A 311 14.29 -5.41 -21.51
N ILE A 312 13.72 -6.29 -20.69
CA ILE A 312 12.78 -5.96 -19.61
C ILE A 312 13.65 -5.78 -18.37
N ASN A 313 13.84 -4.52 -17.95
CA ASN A 313 14.64 -4.20 -16.77
C ASN A 313 13.79 -4.43 -15.53
N VAL A 314 13.99 -5.57 -14.88
CA VAL A 314 13.18 -6.03 -13.76
C VAL A 314 13.81 -5.62 -12.43
N ASP A 315 12.96 -5.26 -11.46
CA ASP A 315 13.39 -5.03 -10.08
C ASP A 315 13.32 -6.31 -9.23
N GLU A 316 12.47 -7.26 -9.62
CA GLU A 316 12.25 -8.55 -8.95
C GLU A 316 12.22 -9.70 -9.95
N LYS A 317 12.43 -10.94 -9.47
CA LYS A 317 12.31 -12.12 -10.33
C LYS A 317 10.85 -12.27 -10.77
N GLY A 318 10.63 -12.56 -12.05
CA GLY A 318 9.33 -12.91 -12.58
C GLY A 318 8.66 -14.08 -11.87
N LYS A 319 7.33 -14.07 -11.88
CA LYS A 319 6.48 -15.10 -11.28
C LYS A 319 6.29 -16.26 -12.26
N GLU A 320 6.60 -17.47 -11.81
CA GLU A 320 6.27 -18.71 -12.52
C GLU A 320 4.86 -19.14 -12.14
N VAL A 321 3.94 -19.15 -13.11
CA VAL A 321 2.58 -19.61 -12.91
C VAL A 321 2.49 -21.06 -13.33
N SER A 322 2.36 -21.96 -12.36
CA SER A 322 2.11 -23.39 -12.56
C SER A 322 0.69 -23.77 -12.12
N LEU A 323 0.16 -24.85 -12.71
CA LEU A 323 -1.04 -25.53 -12.21
C LEU A 323 -0.77 -26.24 -10.87
#